data_AF-A0A9D5QN31-F1
#
_entry.id   AF-A0A9D5QN31-F1
#
_cell.length_a   1.000
_cell.length_b   1.000
_cell.length_c   1.000
_cell.angle_alpha   90.00
_cell.angle_beta   90.00
_cell.angle_gamma   90.00
#
_symmetry.space_group_name_H-M   'P 1'
#
loop_
_entity.id
_entity.type
_entity.pdbx_description
1 polymer ?
#
loop_
_entity_poly.entity_id
_entity_poly.type
_entity_poly.pdbx_seq_one_letter_code
_entity_poly.pdbx_strand_id
1 'polypeptide(L)'
;MRAESIAKIHKRHAFLSEIVKEYTNLEDFAREKSEFFEMMGVKVDSGEKCVSLYFQPDYNEYEQYFVVPTGGGKLAVSHIIWWQNEVCANEILNIFTGERYDDDDAIYTNY
;
A
#
# COMPACT_ATOMS: atom_id res chain seq x y z
N MET A 1 -13.93 -12.27 -10.00
CA MET A 1 -13.98 -11.56 -8.69
C MET A 1 -12.61 -11.54 -8.03
N ARG A 2 -12.19 -12.49 -7.18
CA ARG A 2 -10.90 -12.38 -6.45
C ARG A 2 -9.67 -12.22 -7.35
N ALA A 3 -9.51 -13.07 -8.37
CA ALA A 3 -8.36 -13.00 -9.27
C ALA A 3 -8.28 -11.66 -10.04
N GLU A 4 -9.42 -11.07 -10.39
CA GLU A 4 -9.47 -9.77 -11.06
C GLU A 4 -9.11 -8.63 -10.10
N SER A 5 -9.57 -8.68 -8.85
CA SER A 5 -9.19 -7.71 -7.82
C SER A 5 -7.68 -7.78 -7.54
N ILE A 6 -7.12 -8.99 -7.38
CA ILE A 6 -5.67 -9.18 -7.19
C ILE A 6 -4.88 -8.66 -8.40
N ALA A 7 -5.35 -8.87 -9.63
CA ALA A 7 -4.67 -8.33 -10.81
C ALA A 7 -4.66 -6.79 -10.84
N LYS A 8 -5.73 -6.12 -10.38
CA LYS A 8 -5.75 -4.66 -10.21
C LYS A 8 -4.79 -4.22 -9.11
N ILE A 9 -4.74 -4.97 -8.00
CA ILE A 9 -3.82 -4.76 -6.89
C ILE A 9 -2.37 -4.83 -7.32
N HIS A 10 -1.99 -5.83 -8.12
CA HIS A 10 -0.64 -5.92 -8.68
C HIS A 10 -0.29 -4.73 -9.56
N LYS A 11 -1.24 -4.26 -10.41
CA LYS A 11 -1.01 -3.08 -11.24
C LYS A 11 -0.77 -1.81 -10.42
N ARG A 12 -1.57 -1.59 -9.37
CA ARG A 12 -1.39 -0.46 -8.45
C ARG A 12 -0.08 -0.57 -7.66
N HIS A 13 0.24 -1.75 -7.14
CA HIS A 13 1.51 -1.99 -6.44
C HIS A 13 2.71 -1.67 -7.33
N ALA A 14 2.69 -2.12 -8.59
CA ALA A 14 3.76 -1.83 -9.56
C ALA A 14 3.87 -0.33 -9.85
N PHE A 15 2.73 0.36 -10.08
CA PHE A 15 2.71 1.81 -10.30
C PHE A 15 3.30 2.59 -9.11
N LEU A 16 2.85 2.26 -7.90
CA LEU A 16 3.35 2.88 -6.67
C LEU A 16 4.85 2.59 -6.47
N SER A 17 5.28 1.37 -6.81
CA SER A 17 6.69 0.99 -6.73
C SER A 17 7.58 1.80 -7.66
N GLU A 18 7.12 2.19 -8.85
CA GLU A 18 7.87 3.10 -9.71
C GLU A 18 8.00 4.51 -9.11
N ILE A 19 6.93 5.02 -8.48
CA ILE A 19 6.95 6.35 -7.83
C ILE A 19 7.91 6.35 -6.64
N VAL A 20 7.85 5.33 -5.80
CA VAL A 20 8.58 5.28 -4.53
C VAL A 20 10.09 5.15 -4.70
N LYS A 21 10.57 4.57 -5.82
CA LYS A 21 12.01 4.35 -6.10
C LYS A 21 12.88 5.61 -6.06
N GLU A 22 12.29 6.77 -6.26
CA GLU A 22 13.00 8.07 -6.26
C GLU A 22 13.25 8.59 -4.83
N TYR A 23 12.67 7.96 -3.81
CA TYR A 23 12.66 8.44 -2.43
C TYR A 23 13.47 7.54 -1.50
N THR A 24 14.11 8.18 -0.51
CA THR A 24 14.90 7.50 0.53
C THR A 24 14.34 7.69 1.94
N ASN A 25 13.43 8.63 2.14
CA ASN A 25 12.80 8.89 3.44
C ASN A 25 11.31 9.22 3.28
N LEU A 26 10.54 8.81 4.29
CA LEU A 26 9.08 8.90 4.29
C LEU A 26 8.57 10.35 4.30
N GLU A 27 9.29 11.25 4.97
CA GLU A 27 8.88 12.65 5.11
C GLU A 27 8.91 13.37 3.76
N ASP A 28 9.99 13.21 2.99
CA ASP A 28 10.12 13.78 1.65
C ASP A 28 9.08 13.18 0.70
N PHE A 29 8.85 11.85 0.76
CA PHE A 29 7.82 11.20 -0.04
C PHE A 29 6.43 11.77 0.23
N ALA A 30 6.02 11.85 1.50
CA ALA A 30 4.73 12.40 1.88
C ALA A 30 4.62 13.87 1.47
N ARG A 31 5.62 14.70 1.81
CA ARG A 31 5.62 16.13 1.50
C ARG A 31 5.45 16.40 0.00
N GLU A 32 6.09 15.63 -0.86
CA GLU A 32 6.06 15.85 -2.31
C GLU A 32 4.88 15.18 -3.02
N LYS A 33 4.34 14.08 -2.48
CA LYS A 33 3.31 13.29 -3.16
C LYS A 33 1.91 13.43 -2.56
N SER A 34 1.75 14.04 -1.38
CA SER A 34 0.43 14.23 -0.78
C SER A 34 -0.55 14.93 -1.73
N GLU A 35 -0.21 16.09 -2.28
CA GLU A 35 -1.10 16.82 -3.19
C GLU A 35 -1.41 15.99 -4.46
N PHE A 36 -0.40 15.32 -5.02
CA PHE A 36 -0.58 14.46 -6.19
C PHE A 36 -1.57 13.32 -5.95
N PHE A 37 -1.46 12.64 -4.80
CA PHE A 37 -2.38 11.55 -4.44
C PHE A 37 -3.77 12.06 -4.06
N GLU A 38 -3.85 13.17 -3.33
CA GLU A 38 -5.12 13.82 -2.98
C GLU A 38 -5.91 14.22 -4.24
N MET A 39 -5.23 14.76 -5.27
CA MET A 39 -5.85 15.06 -6.57
C MET A 39 -6.42 13.83 -7.28
N MET A 40 -5.89 12.64 -7.00
CA MET A 40 -6.40 11.36 -7.51
C MET A 40 -7.45 10.73 -6.58
N GLY A 41 -7.88 11.42 -5.52
CA GLY A 41 -8.82 10.90 -4.53
C GLY A 41 -8.20 9.84 -3.61
N VAL A 42 -6.87 9.80 -3.49
CA VAL A 42 -6.15 8.88 -2.62
C VAL A 42 -5.76 9.64 -1.35
N LYS A 43 -6.18 9.12 -0.20
CA LYS A 43 -5.79 9.70 1.09
C LYS A 43 -4.37 9.24 1.44
N VAL A 44 -3.52 10.18 1.82
CA VAL A 44 -2.18 9.92 2.34
C VAL A 44 -2.20 10.09 3.86
N ASP A 45 -1.62 9.14 4.59
CA ASP A 45 -1.46 9.21 6.04
C ASP A 45 0.00 8.93 6.42
N SER A 46 0.63 9.89 7.08
CA SER A 46 2.04 9.85 7.45
C SER A 46 2.17 9.34 8.89
N GLY A 47 2.53 8.06 9.03
CA GLY A 47 2.86 7.45 10.32
C GLY A 47 4.36 7.42 10.59
N GLU A 48 4.73 6.99 11.80
CA GLU A 48 6.14 6.87 12.21
C GLU A 48 6.88 5.77 11.46
N LYS A 49 6.22 4.62 11.23
CA LYS A 49 6.81 3.44 10.58
C LYS A 49 6.63 3.41 9.06
N CYS A 50 5.60 4.10 8.53
CA CYS A 50 5.26 4.09 7.11
C CYS A 50 4.43 5.31 6.71
N VAL A 51 4.35 5.52 5.39
CA VAL A 51 3.29 6.34 4.80
C VAL A 51 2.28 5.40 4.18
N SER A 52 1.01 5.54 4.56
CA SER A 52 -0.07 4.73 4.00
C SER A 52 -0.84 5.50 2.93
N LEU A 53 -1.25 4.79 1.88
CA LEU A 53 -2.02 5.30 0.76
C LEU A 53 -3.34 4.54 0.70
N TYR A 54 -4.43 5.23 1.00
CA TYR A 54 -5.76 4.67 1.06
C TYR A 54 -6.53 4.95 -0.23
N PHE A 55 -6.90 3.88 -0.91
CA PHE A 55 -7.71 3.88 -2.12
C PHE A 55 -9.10 3.37 -1.77
N GLN A 56 -10.12 4.08 -2.26
CA GLN A 56 -11.50 3.61 -2.24
C GLN A 56 -12.02 3.57 -3.70
N PRO A 57 -11.72 2.51 -4.47
CA PRO A 57 -12.15 2.41 -5.86
C PRO A 57 -13.67 2.40 -6.04
N ASP A 58 -14.41 1.89 -5.05
CA ASP A 58 -15.87 1.84 -5.01
C ASP A 58 -16.35 1.90 -3.54
N TYR A 59 -17.66 2.02 -3.32
CA TYR A 59 -18.27 2.10 -2.00
C TYR A 59 -17.94 0.89 -1.10
N ASN A 60 -17.76 -0.30 -1.69
CA ASN A 60 -17.39 -1.54 -0.99
C ASN A 60 -16.06 -2.11 -1.50
N GLU A 61 -15.16 -1.25 -1.99
CA GLU A 61 -13.80 -1.65 -2.34
C GLU A 61 -12.84 -0.70 -1.62
N TYR A 62 -12.05 -1.25 -0.70
CA TYR A 62 -11.06 -0.50 0.06
C TYR A 62 -9.72 -1.20 -0.04
N GLU A 63 -8.67 -0.41 -0.22
CA GLU A 63 -7.31 -0.90 -0.30
C GLU A 63 -6.38 0.11 0.34
N GLN A 64 -5.46 -0.37 1.16
CA GLN A 64 -4.43 0.43 1.79
C GLN A 64 -3.07 -0.17 1.47
N TYR A 65 -2.24 0.68 0.88
CA TYR A 65 -0.86 0.39 0.55
C TYR A 65 0.06 1.07 1.53
N PHE A 66 1.24 0.49 1.75
CA PHE A 66 2.19 0.98 2.74
C PHE A 66 3.54 1.20 2.09
N VAL A 67 4.03 2.45 2.15
CA VAL A 67 5.39 2.81 1.78
C VAL A 67 6.25 2.70 3.03
N VAL A 68 7.24 1.83 2.99
CA VAL A 68 8.07 1.45 4.14
C VAL A 68 9.55 1.69 3.85
N PRO A 69 10.37 2.04 4.87
CA PRO A 69 11.81 2.02 4.74
C PRO A 69 12.33 0.60 4.49
N THR A 70 13.40 0.50 3.73
CA THR A 70 14.16 -0.74 3.53
C THR A 70 15.47 -0.68 4.30
N GLY A 71 16.05 -1.83 4.63
CA GLY A 71 17.37 -1.92 5.26
C GLY A 71 18.51 -1.25 4.45
N GLY A 72 18.28 -0.99 3.16
CA GLY A 72 19.22 -0.31 2.26
C GLY A 72 19.12 1.22 2.22
N GLY A 73 18.33 1.85 3.10
CA GLY A 73 18.15 3.31 3.12
C GLY A 73 17.33 3.86 1.94
N LYS A 74 16.52 3.00 1.30
CA LYS A 74 15.53 3.37 0.28
C LYS A 74 14.13 3.11 0.81
N LEU A 75 13.12 3.61 0.10
CA LEU A 75 11.73 3.22 0.34
C LEU A 75 11.29 2.09 -0.61
N ALA A 76 10.28 1.33 -0.18
CA ALA A 76 9.58 0.33 -1.00
C ALA A 76 8.08 0.32 -0.68
N VAL A 77 7.28 -0.23 -1.59
CA VAL A 77 5.86 -0.52 -1.32
C VAL A 77 5.77 -1.94 -0.78
N SER A 78 5.17 -2.09 0.41
CA SER A 78 4.97 -3.40 1.03
C SER A 78 4.15 -4.31 0.12
N HIS A 79 4.55 -5.58 0.07
CA HIS A 79 3.82 -6.66 -0.59
C HIS A 79 2.56 -7.03 0.21
N ILE A 80 2.49 -6.59 1.46
CA ILE A 80 1.37 -6.80 2.35
C ILE A 80 0.49 -5.57 2.27
N ILE A 81 -0.79 -5.80 1.97
CA ILE A 81 -1.80 -4.75 1.87
C ILE A 81 -2.90 -4.99 2.88
N TRP A 82 -3.61 -3.93 3.21
CA TRP A 82 -4.94 -4.05 3.79
C TRP A 82 -5.98 -3.90 2.69
N TRP A 83 -6.94 -4.81 2.62
CA TRP A 83 -8.00 -4.70 1.62
C TRP A 83 -9.30 -5.34 2.07
N GLN A 84 -10.39 -4.97 1.41
CA GLN A 84 -11.67 -5.62 1.57
C GLN A 84 -11.82 -6.75 0.54
N ASN A 85 -12.03 -7.97 1.02
CA ASN A 85 -12.20 -9.14 0.16
C ASN A 85 -13.62 -9.25 -0.43
N GLU A 86 -13.85 -10.28 -1.25
CA GLU A 86 -15.13 -10.52 -1.95
C GLU A 86 -16.38 -10.69 -1.07
N VAL A 87 -16.22 -10.84 0.25
CA VAL A 87 -17.33 -10.95 1.22
C VAL A 87 -17.44 -9.74 2.14
N CYS A 88 -16.88 -8.60 1.72
CA CYS A 88 -16.87 -7.34 2.46
C CYS A 88 -16.11 -7.40 3.80
N ALA A 89 -15.21 -8.38 3.98
CA ALA A 89 -14.37 -8.49 5.17
C ALA A 89 -12.98 -7.89 4.90
N ASN A 90 -12.47 -7.12 5.87
CA ASN A 90 -11.12 -6.59 5.82
C ASN A 90 -10.13 -7.72 6.13
N GLU A 91 -9.09 -7.86 5.32
CA GLU A 91 -8.00 -8.81 5.56
C GLU A 91 -6.64 -8.18 5.23
N ILE A 92 -5.60 -8.68 5.90
CA ILE A 92 -4.20 -8.37 5.59
C ILE A 92 -3.68 -9.52 4.73
N LEU A 93 -3.14 -9.19 3.56
CA LEU A 93 -2.77 -10.18 2.54
C LEU A 93 -1.43 -9.84 1.91
N ASN A 94 -0.54 -10.83 1.81
CA ASN A 94 0.59 -10.75 0.89
C ASN A 94 0.09 -11.00 -0.54
N ILE A 95 0.19 -9.98 -1.38
CA ILE A 95 -0.41 -10.00 -2.72
C ILE A 95 0.31 -10.97 -3.68
N PHE A 96 1.53 -11.39 -3.39
CA PHE A 96 2.31 -12.30 -4.24
C PHE A 96 2.18 -13.76 -3.82
N THR A 97 2.07 -14.03 -2.52
CA THR A 97 1.95 -15.40 -1.99
C THR A 97 0.50 -15.82 -1.73
N GLY A 98 -0.39 -14.87 -1.53
CA GLY A 98 -1.76 -15.11 -1.07
C GLY A 98 -1.86 -15.43 0.43
N GLU A 99 -0.76 -15.32 1.17
CA GLU A 99 -0.73 -15.56 2.62
C GLU A 99 -1.46 -14.44 3.37
N ARG A 100 -2.27 -14.82 4.35
CA ARG A 100 -3.04 -13.90 5.19
C ARG A 100 -2.38 -13.71 6.55
N TYR A 101 -2.54 -12.52 7.11
CA TYR A 101 -2.04 -12.18 8.44
C TYR A 101 -3.17 -11.65 9.31
N ASP A 102 -3.09 -11.95 10.60
CA ASP A 102 -4.03 -11.42 11.61
C ASP A 102 -3.55 -10.10 12.21
N ASP A 103 -2.28 -9.74 11.99
CA ASP A 103 -1.59 -8.59 12.58
C ASP A 103 -0.96 -7.70 11.48
N ASP A 104 -1.08 -6.39 11.65
CA ASP A 104 -0.56 -5.38 10.73
C ASP A 104 0.94 -5.15 10.88
N ASP A 105 1.56 -5.64 11.96
CA ASP A 105 3.02 -5.66 12.11
C ASP A 105 3.69 -6.39 10.94
N ALA A 106 3.02 -7.37 10.33
CA ALA A 106 3.50 -8.09 9.15
C ALA A 106 3.92 -7.13 8.01
N ILE A 107 3.24 -5.98 7.85
CA ILE A 107 3.52 -4.95 6.83
C ILE A 107 5.00 -4.54 6.82
N TYR A 108 5.65 -4.54 8.00
CA TYR A 108 7.01 -4.03 8.20
C TYR A 108 8.08 -5.13 8.20
N THR A 109 7.70 -6.42 8.14
CA THR A 109 8.61 -7.53 8.52
C THR A 109 9.56 -8.02 7.43
N ASN A 110 9.60 -7.40 6.24
CA ASN A 110 10.29 -7.97 5.07
C ASN A 110 11.08 -6.97 4.19
N TYR A 111 11.53 -5.83 4.75
CA TYR A 111 12.16 -4.74 3.97
C TYR A 111 13.46 -4.20 4.56
#